data_AF-I1CKZ8-F1
#
_entry.id   AF-I1CKZ8-F1
#
_cell.length_a   1.000
_cell.length_b   1.000
_cell.length_c   1.000
_cell.angle_alpha   90.00
_cell.angle_beta   90.00
_cell.angle_gamma   90.00
#
_symmetry.space_group_name_H-M   'P 1'
#
loop_
_entity.id
_entity.type
_entity.pdbx_description
1 polymer ?
#
loop_
_entity_poly.entity_id
_entity_poly.type
_entity_poly.pdbx_seq_one_letter_code
_entity_poly.pdbx_strand_id
1 'polypeptide(L)'
;MRPPSGWSLKGKSAVTATPTGRVVSHTVLGAITAKFVVSTVHRNPQEECSKRIKIDFGNRKRKAPAGTKKLTSKGTVTGHYMKFLEKTMDVMNCFPELKDYYIIMDNAPIHTAGQIDEMIVARGYKSIYLTPYSPELNPIEQFWAIVKNKVKQSSFEATEDLATRITEACNSVPPKYLQAFVQHSVNCFEMCLRGEPL
;
A
#
# COMPACT_ATOMS: atom_id res chain seq x y z
N MET A 1 -17.61 3.06 2.77
CA MET A 1 -18.52 3.57 1.72
C MET A 1 -18.93 4.99 2.08
N ARG A 2 -19.10 5.91 1.13
CA ARG A 2 -19.89 7.12 1.43
C ARG A 2 -21.32 6.64 1.72
N PRO A 3 -22.00 7.15 2.76
CA PRO A 3 -23.42 6.92 2.87
C PRO A 3 -24.08 7.39 1.58
N PRO A 4 -24.97 6.61 0.96
CA PRO A 4 -25.81 7.12 -0.11
C PRO A 4 -26.56 8.34 0.45
N SER A 5 -26.28 9.51 -0.10
CA SER A 5 -27.02 10.73 0.23
C SER A 5 -28.36 10.67 -0.48
N GLY A 6 -29.35 10.05 0.16
CA GLY A 6 -30.73 10.06 -0.30
C GLY A 6 -31.41 11.33 0.16
N TRP A 7 -31.90 12.14 -0.77
CA TRP A 7 -32.80 13.25 -0.43
C TRP A 7 -34.21 12.69 -0.31
N SER A 8 -34.95 13.11 0.71
CA SER A 8 -36.35 12.74 0.89
C SER A 8 -37.18 13.98 1.17
N LEU A 9 -38.48 13.89 0.86
CA LEU A 9 -39.43 14.95 1.16
C LEU A 9 -39.49 15.20 2.67
N LYS A 10 -39.71 16.45 3.07
CA LYS A 10 -39.85 16.86 4.47
C LYS A 10 -40.88 15.97 5.18
N GLY A 11 -40.46 15.29 6.25
CA GLY A 11 -41.30 14.37 7.03
C GLY A 11 -41.26 12.90 6.60
N LYS A 12 -40.46 12.53 5.59
CA LYS A 12 -40.18 11.14 5.22
C LYS A 12 -38.74 10.78 5.55
N SER A 13 -38.50 9.51 5.91
CA SER A 13 -37.14 8.99 6.06
C SER A 13 -36.53 8.72 4.69
N ALA A 14 -35.26 9.11 4.50
CA ALA A 14 -34.49 8.66 3.36
C ALA A 14 -34.21 7.16 3.49
N VAL A 15 -34.77 6.36 2.57
CA VAL A 15 -34.52 4.92 2.51
C VAL A 15 -33.48 4.66 1.44
N THR A 16 -32.34 4.11 1.83
CA THR A 16 -31.27 3.74 0.90
C THR A 16 -30.90 2.27 1.11
N ALA A 17 -31.14 1.43 0.10
CA ALA A 17 -30.67 0.06 0.11
C ALA A 17 -29.15 0.06 -0.10
N THR A 18 -28.39 -0.45 0.86
CA THR A 18 -26.95 -0.66 0.70
C THR A 18 -26.71 -2.12 0.34
N PRO A 19 -26.25 -2.45 -0.87
CA PRO A 19 -25.93 -3.82 -1.21
C PRO A 19 -24.77 -4.30 -0.33
N THR A 20 -25.05 -5.26 0.55
CA THR A 20 -24.05 -5.92 1.39
C THR A 20 -23.59 -7.20 0.69
N GLY A 21 -22.46 -7.10 -0.03
CA GLY A 21 -21.81 -8.25 -0.66
C GLY A 21 -20.46 -8.55 -0.01
N ARG A 22 -20.11 -9.85 0.11
CA ARG A 22 -18.71 -10.25 0.38
C ARG A 22 -17.91 -10.04 -0.90
N VAL A 23 -17.26 -8.89 -1.02
CA VAL A 23 -16.38 -8.55 -2.14
C VAL A 23 -14.95 -8.99 -1.83
N VAL A 24 -14.20 -9.38 -2.86
CA VAL A 24 -12.79 -9.71 -2.75
C VAL A 24 -11.99 -8.44 -2.42
N SER A 25 -11.32 -8.43 -1.27
CA SER A 25 -10.43 -7.33 -0.88
C SER A 25 -9.12 -7.40 -1.66
N HIS A 26 -8.74 -6.29 -2.30
CA HIS A 26 -7.48 -6.16 -3.03
C HIS A 26 -6.46 -5.41 -2.16
N THR A 27 -5.19 -5.81 -2.21
CA THR A 27 -4.11 -5.07 -1.54
C THR A 27 -3.33 -4.26 -2.56
N VAL A 28 -3.08 -3.00 -2.25
CA VAL A 28 -2.15 -2.14 -3.00
C VAL A 28 -1.02 -1.74 -2.06
N LEU A 29 0.21 -1.90 -2.52
CA LEU A 29 1.40 -1.35 -1.87
C LEU A 29 1.87 -0.15 -2.68
N GLY A 30 2.33 0.90 -2.02
CA GLY A 30 2.82 2.09 -2.71
C GLY A 30 3.92 2.78 -1.93
N ALA A 31 4.75 3.52 -2.65
CA ALA A 31 5.79 4.37 -2.12
C ALA A 31 5.78 5.69 -2.88
N ILE A 32 5.88 6.80 -2.15
CA ILE A 32 5.86 8.15 -2.70
C ILE A 32 7.05 8.96 -2.18
N THR A 33 7.49 9.93 -2.96
CA THR A 33 8.35 11.03 -2.52
C THR A 33 7.61 12.35 -2.73
N ALA A 34 8.14 13.46 -2.22
CA ALA A 34 7.56 14.80 -2.40
C ALA A 34 7.46 15.22 -3.89
N LYS A 35 8.18 14.55 -4.79
CA LYS A 35 8.26 14.88 -6.22
C LYS A 35 7.42 13.97 -7.12
N PHE A 36 7.36 12.67 -6.83
CA PHE A 36 6.72 11.68 -7.68
C PHE A 36 6.30 10.42 -6.90
N VAL A 37 5.45 9.61 -7.51
CA VAL A 37 5.12 8.27 -7.03
C VAL A 37 6.23 7.31 -7.44
N VAL A 38 6.91 6.68 -6.48
CA VAL A 38 8.07 5.81 -6.75
C VAL A 38 7.61 4.47 -7.30
N SER A 39 6.64 3.85 -6.64
CA SER A 39 6.13 2.55 -7.04
C SER A 39 4.71 2.35 -6.53
N THR A 40 3.89 1.65 -7.31
CA THR A 40 2.58 1.16 -6.89
C THR A 40 2.41 -0.27 -7.39
N VAL A 41 2.16 -1.21 -6.49
CA VAL A 41 1.96 -2.62 -6.81
C VAL A 41 0.58 -3.04 -6.35
N HIS A 42 -0.29 -3.34 -7.32
CA HIS A 42 -1.56 -4.01 -7.07
C HIS A 42 -1.32 -5.51 -6.92
N ARG A 43 -1.84 -6.11 -5.85
CA ARG A 43 -1.84 -7.56 -5.66
C ARG A 43 -3.23 -8.11 -5.88
N ASN A 44 -3.37 -8.93 -6.92
CA ASN A 44 -4.56 -9.74 -7.11
C ASN A 44 -4.53 -10.91 -6.10
N PRO A 45 -5.54 -11.07 -5.23
CA PRO A 45 -5.61 -12.16 -4.27
C PRO A 45 -5.63 -13.57 -4.90
N GLN A 46 -5.94 -13.66 -6.20
CA GLN A 46 -6.08 -14.90 -6.95
C GLN A 46 -4.83 -15.30 -7.77
N GLU A 47 -3.81 -14.45 -7.87
CA GLU A 47 -2.61 -14.78 -8.65
C GLU A 47 -1.76 -15.86 -7.96
N GLU A 48 -1.55 -16.98 -8.67
CA GLU A 48 -0.75 -18.12 -8.23
C GLU A 48 0.75 -17.76 -8.20
N CYS A 49 1.41 -17.94 -7.05
CA CYS A 49 2.87 -17.89 -7.00
C CYS A 49 3.43 -19.21 -7.55
N SER A 50 4.20 -19.13 -8.63
CA SER A 50 4.95 -20.25 -9.19
C SER A 50 5.73 -20.97 -8.09
N LYS A 51 5.51 -22.29 -8.01
CA LYS A 51 6.05 -23.24 -7.04
C LYS A 51 7.44 -22.83 -6.55
N ARG A 52 7.57 -22.52 -5.25
CA ARG A 52 8.90 -22.44 -4.58
C ARG A 52 9.64 -23.74 -4.84
N ILE A 53 10.70 -23.70 -5.65
CA ILE A 53 11.68 -24.79 -5.70
C ILE A 53 12.39 -24.76 -4.36
N LYS A 54 12.18 -25.79 -3.54
CA LYS A 54 13.05 -26.06 -2.40
C LYS A 54 14.33 -26.66 -2.93
N ILE A 55 15.45 -25.98 -2.76
CA ILE A 55 16.77 -26.59 -2.87
C ILE A 55 17.09 -27.13 -1.48
N ASP A 56 16.89 -28.43 -1.28
CA ASP A 56 17.26 -29.13 -0.05
C ASP A 56 18.73 -29.55 -0.15
N PHE A 57 19.61 -28.94 0.67
CA PHE A 57 20.89 -29.56 1.01
C PHE A 57 20.61 -30.67 2.03
N GLY A 58 20.62 -31.92 1.57
CA GLY A 58 20.61 -33.09 2.46
C GLY A 58 19.92 -34.31 1.88
N ASN A 59 20.72 -35.26 1.42
CA ASN A 59 20.28 -36.60 0.99
C ASN A 59 19.52 -37.34 2.10
N ARG A 60 18.18 -37.24 2.12
CA ARG A 60 17.30 -38.26 2.70
C ARG A 60 16.07 -38.43 1.81
N LYS A 61 16.04 -39.53 1.04
CA LYS A 61 14.88 -39.97 0.25
C LYS A 61 13.64 -40.01 1.14
N ARG A 62 12.70 -39.09 0.91
CA ARG A 62 11.31 -39.19 1.38
C ARG A 62 10.37 -39.08 0.17
N LYS A 63 9.39 -39.98 0.16
CA LYS A 63 8.35 -40.14 -0.87
C LYS A 63 7.65 -38.80 -1.12
N ALA A 64 7.54 -38.38 -2.38
CA ALA A 64 6.86 -37.14 -2.76
C ALA A 64 5.39 -37.17 -2.30
N PRO A 65 4.88 -36.15 -1.58
CA PRO A 65 3.46 -36.09 -1.31
C PRO A 65 2.72 -35.68 -2.59
N ALA A 66 1.62 -36.38 -2.88
CA ALA A 66 0.71 -36.09 -3.97
C ALA A 66 0.28 -34.60 -3.92
N GLY A 67 0.29 -33.96 -5.09
CA GLY A 67 0.08 -32.51 -5.24
C GLY A 67 -1.25 -32.03 -4.69
N THR A 68 -1.25 -31.57 -3.44
CA THR A 68 -2.34 -30.77 -2.88
C THR A 68 -2.03 -29.31 -3.20
N LYS A 69 -2.84 -28.68 -4.06
CA LYS A 69 -2.81 -27.24 -4.32
C LYS A 69 -2.96 -26.51 -2.98
N LYS A 70 -1.87 -26.01 -2.41
CA LYS A 70 -1.90 -25.29 -1.14
C LYS A 70 -2.55 -23.94 -1.41
N LEU A 71 -3.76 -23.74 -0.91
CA LEU A 71 -4.48 -22.48 -1.00
C LEU A 71 -3.58 -21.37 -0.45
N THR A 72 -3.25 -20.39 -1.29
CA THR A 72 -2.40 -19.26 -0.90
C THR A 72 -3.04 -18.49 0.25
N SER A 73 -2.22 -17.93 1.15
CA SER A 73 -2.76 -17.10 2.22
C SER A 73 -3.43 -15.87 1.60
N LYS A 74 -4.70 -15.63 1.93
CA LYS A 74 -5.49 -14.49 1.42
C LYS A 74 -4.93 -13.11 1.78
N GLY A 75 -3.88 -13.03 2.60
CA GLY A 75 -3.27 -11.80 3.09
C GLY A 75 -1.95 -11.41 2.42
N THR A 76 -1.49 -10.22 2.77
CA THR A 76 -0.13 -9.76 2.48
C THR A 76 0.77 -10.13 3.65
N VAL A 77 1.85 -10.85 3.37
CA VAL A 77 2.86 -11.26 4.34
C VAL A 77 4.14 -10.49 4.07
N THR A 78 5.05 -10.47 5.04
CA THR A 78 6.37 -9.80 4.96
C THR A 78 7.11 -10.08 3.65
N GLY A 79 7.11 -11.32 3.16
CA GLY A 79 7.79 -11.65 1.89
C GLY A 79 7.24 -10.93 0.66
N HIS A 80 5.95 -10.60 0.63
CA HIS A 80 5.38 -9.78 -0.44
C HIS A 80 5.84 -8.32 -0.32
N TYR A 81 5.92 -7.82 0.91
CA TYR A 81 6.44 -6.49 1.20
C TYR A 81 7.92 -6.36 0.82
N MET A 82 8.76 -7.33 1.18
CA MET A 82 10.18 -7.35 0.81
C MET A 82 10.38 -7.31 -0.71
N LYS A 83 9.60 -8.08 -1.48
CA LYS A 83 9.65 -8.03 -2.95
C LYS A 83 9.20 -6.68 -3.51
N PHE A 84 8.22 -6.03 -2.86
CA PHE A 84 7.82 -4.68 -3.21
C PHE A 84 8.94 -3.67 -2.91
N LEU A 85 9.53 -3.75 -1.73
CA LEU A 85 10.61 -2.89 -1.28
C LEU A 85 11.85 -3.00 -2.16
N GLU A 86 12.23 -4.21 -2.56
CA GLU A 86 13.33 -4.46 -3.50
C GLU A 86 13.15 -3.70 -4.80
N LYS A 87 11.96 -3.82 -5.42
CA LYS A 87 11.58 -3.11 -6.65
C LYS A 87 11.55 -1.59 -6.45
N THR A 88 11.04 -1.12 -5.31
CA THR A 88 11.02 0.31 -4.99
C THR A 88 12.43 0.86 -4.94
N MET A 89 13.35 0.17 -4.28
CA MET A 89 14.76 0.59 -4.22
C MET A 89 15.46 0.48 -5.59
N ASP A 90 15.06 -0.45 -6.47
CA ASP A 90 15.57 -0.49 -7.86
C ASP A 90 15.18 0.78 -8.62
N VAL A 91 13.93 1.23 -8.48
CA VAL A 91 13.48 2.50 -9.07
C VAL A 91 14.22 3.68 -8.45
N MET A 92 14.37 3.70 -7.12
CA MET A 92 15.09 4.79 -6.43
C MET A 92 16.54 4.91 -6.90
N ASN A 93 17.23 3.80 -7.17
CA ASN A 93 18.59 3.79 -7.69
C ASN A 93 18.74 4.44 -9.08
N CYS A 94 17.65 4.57 -9.84
CA CYS A 94 17.65 5.31 -11.10
C CYS A 94 17.68 6.83 -10.91
N PHE A 95 17.50 7.33 -9.68
CA PHE A 95 17.45 8.75 -9.33
C PHE A 95 18.60 9.10 -8.38
N PRO A 96 19.72 9.67 -8.89
CA PRO A 96 20.89 10.00 -8.07
C PRO A 96 20.57 10.90 -6.86
N GLU A 97 19.54 11.73 -6.95
CA GLU A 97 19.11 12.61 -5.86
C GLU A 97 18.50 11.88 -4.66
N LEU A 98 18.16 10.59 -4.78
CA LEU A 98 17.55 9.81 -3.70
C LEU A 98 18.57 9.02 -2.86
N LYS A 99 19.87 9.03 -3.21
CA LYS A 99 20.90 8.14 -2.67
C LYS A 99 21.07 8.15 -1.14
N ASP A 100 20.64 9.22 -0.46
CA ASP A 100 20.73 9.36 1.01
C ASP A 100 19.35 9.51 1.68
N TYR A 101 18.28 9.16 0.98
CA TYR A 101 16.92 9.31 1.50
C TYR A 101 16.58 8.24 2.52
N TYR A 102 15.64 8.60 3.39
CA TYR A 102 15.07 7.71 4.39
C TYR A 102 13.78 7.08 3.84
N ILE A 103 13.63 5.78 4.06
CA ILE A 103 12.40 5.03 3.84
C ILE A 103 11.59 5.08 5.13
N ILE A 104 10.49 5.83 5.10
CA ILE A 104 9.58 5.96 6.23
C ILE A 104 8.50 4.88 6.12
N MET A 105 8.29 4.12 7.20
CA MET A 105 7.32 3.03 7.28
C MET A 105 6.45 3.19 8.53
N ASP A 106 5.20 2.77 8.47
CA ASP A 106 4.39 2.61 9.69
C ASP A 106 4.83 1.34 10.47
N ASN A 107 4.31 1.17 11.68
CA ASN A 107 4.65 0.04 12.53
C ASN A 107 3.82 -1.23 12.24
N ALA A 108 3.42 -1.45 10.98
CA ALA A 108 2.64 -2.63 10.62
C ALA A 108 3.48 -3.93 10.75
N PRO A 109 2.87 -5.07 11.17
CA PRO A 109 3.62 -6.33 11.35
C PRO A 109 4.33 -6.86 10.09
N ILE A 110 3.93 -6.42 8.90
CA ILE A 110 4.59 -6.78 7.65
C ILE A 110 5.91 -6.03 7.43
N HIS A 111 6.18 -4.96 8.19
CA HIS A 111 7.38 -4.13 8.12
C HIS A 111 8.43 -4.49 9.19
N THR A 112 8.09 -5.29 10.20
CA THR A 112 8.93 -5.48 11.41
C THR A 112 9.94 -6.61 11.34
N ALA A 113 10.16 -7.22 10.17
CA ALA A 113 11.17 -8.27 10.03
C ALA A 113 12.57 -7.64 9.95
N GLY A 114 13.50 -8.07 10.80
CA GLY A 114 14.87 -7.51 10.82
C GLY A 114 15.61 -7.55 9.47
N GLN A 115 15.26 -8.51 8.61
CA GLN A 115 15.78 -8.58 7.23
C GLN A 115 15.44 -7.35 6.37
N ILE A 116 14.39 -6.61 6.70
CA ILE A 116 13.99 -5.39 5.98
C ILE A 116 15.03 -4.30 6.18
N ASP A 117 15.46 -4.07 7.42
CA ASP A 117 16.49 -3.07 7.72
C ASP A 117 17.83 -3.44 7.06
N GLU A 118 18.22 -4.72 7.13
CA GLU A 118 19.42 -5.23 6.46
C GLU A 118 19.38 -4.97 4.94
N MET A 119 18.24 -5.22 4.29
CA MET A 119 18.06 -4.96 2.86
C MET A 119 18.16 -3.47 2.50
N ILE A 120 17.59 -2.60 3.33
CA ILE A 120 17.58 -1.14 3.13
C ILE A 120 19.01 -0.60 3.28
N VAL A 121 19.71 -0.97 4.36
CA VAL A 121 21.09 -0.53 4.63
C VAL A 121 22.06 -1.07 3.60
N ALA A 122 21.90 -2.32 3.14
CA ALA A 122 22.76 -2.91 2.10
C ALA A 122 22.70 -2.14 0.77
N ARG A 123 21.62 -1.40 0.51
CA ARG A 123 21.48 -0.53 -0.67
C ARG A 123 21.86 0.93 -0.43
N GLY A 124 22.33 1.28 0.78
CA GLY A 124 22.76 2.63 1.15
C GLY A 124 21.66 3.54 1.69
N TYR A 125 20.45 3.03 1.87
CA TYR A 125 19.33 3.79 2.44
C TYR A 125 19.23 3.61 3.95
N LYS A 126 18.35 4.38 4.59
CA LYS A 126 18.04 4.28 6.02
C LYS A 126 16.54 4.08 6.21
N SER A 127 16.14 3.33 7.22
CA SER A 127 14.73 3.15 7.61
C SER A 127 14.35 4.02 8.80
N ILE A 128 13.13 4.55 8.80
CA ILE A 128 12.49 5.18 9.96
C ILE A 128 11.12 4.53 10.14
N TYR A 129 10.82 4.11 11.37
CA TYR A 129 9.51 3.59 11.74
C TYR A 129 8.75 4.66 12.50
N LEU A 130 7.52 4.94 12.06
CA LEU A 130 6.63 5.86 12.73
C LEU A 130 6.09 5.27 14.02
N THR A 131 5.70 6.15 14.94
CA THR A 131 5.01 5.77 16.18
C THR A 131 3.67 5.09 15.86
N PRO A 132 3.23 4.15 16.71
CA PRO A 132 1.92 3.51 16.54
C PRO A 132 0.79 4.54 16.47
N TYR A 133 -0.20 4.28 15.60
CA TYR A 133 -1.41 5.09 15.45
C TYR A 133 -1.16 6.57 15.10
N SER A 134 -0.12 6.86 14.32
CA SER A 134 0.21 8.23 13.86
C SER A 134 0.08 8.38 12.33
N PRO A 135 -1.12 8.15 11.74
CA PRO A 135 -1.31 8.26 10.29
C PRO A 135 -1.06 9.68 9.74
N GLU A 136 -1.19 10.71 10.57
CA GLU A 136 -0.94 12.11 10.21
C GLU A 136 0.53 12.35 9.86
N LEU A 137 1.43 11.58 10.49
CA LEU A 137 2.87 11.59 10.23
C LEU A 137 3.28 10.78 8.99
N ASN A 138 2.32 10.07 8.36
CA ASN A 138 2.56 9.27 7.17
C ASN A 138 1.96 9.94 5.91
N PRO A 139 2.78 10.63 5.07
CA PRO A 139 2.27 11.36 3.91
C PRO A 139 1.47 10.51 2.93
N ILE A 140 1.74 9.20 2.87
CA ILE A 140 1.05 8.30 1.92
C ILE A 140 -0.42 8.11 2.26
N GLU A 141 -0.85 8.36 3.51
CA GLU A 141 -2.26 8.25 3.90
C GLU A 141 -3.14 9.26 3.16
N GLN A 142 -2.64 10.49 2.99
CA GLN A 142 -3.32 11.52 2.19
C GLN A 142 -3.35 11.15 0.71
N PHE A 143 -2.23 10.62 0.19
CA PHE A 143 -2.20 10.09 -1.18
C PHE A 143 -3.27 9.03 -1.39
N TRP A 144 -3.38 8.05 -0.48
CA TRP A 144 -4.42 7.03 -0.56
C TRP A 144 -5.83 7.60 -0.40
N ALA A 145 -6.03 8.64 0.41
CA ALA A 145 -7.33 9.32 0.51
C ALA A 145 -7.78 9.89 -0.84
N ILE A 146 -6.87 10.53 -1.59
CA ILE A 146 -7.15 11.05 -2.93
C ILE A 146 -7.42 9.92 -3.93
N VAL A 147 -6.54 8.91 -3.98
CA VAL A 147 -6.69 7.76 -4.89
C VAL A 147 -8.02 7.05 -4.64
N LYS A 148 -8.36 6.76 -3.37
CA LYS A 148 -9.63 6.14 -2.99
C LYS A 148 -10.83 6.99 -3.42
N ASN A 149 -10.74 8.31 -3.35
CA ASN A 149 -11.83 9.18 -3.77
C ASN A 149 -12.01 9.16 -5.29
N LYS A 150 -10.92 9.19 -6.06
CA LYS A 150 -10.96 9.07 -7.53
C LYS A 150 -11.54 7.74 -7.99
N VAL A 151 -11.09 6.63 -7.41
CA VAL A 151 -11.61 5.28 -7.75
C VAL A 151 -13.11 5.14 -7.48
N LYS A 152 -13.66 5.91 -6.52
CA LYS A 152 -15.10 5.89 -6.15
C LYS A 152 -15.99 6.81 -6.99
N GLN A 153 -15.42 7.77 -7.72
CA GLN A 153 -16.20 8.87 -8.31
C GLN A 153 -17.08 8.45 -9.50
N SER A 154 -16.80 7.31 -10.15
CA SER A 154 -17.54 6.81 -11.31
C SER A 154 -17.95 5.35 -11.15
N SER A 155 -19.04 4.96 -11.81
CA SER A 155 -19.34 3.54 -12.07
C SER A 155 -18.21 2.92 -12.89
N PHE A 156 -17.96 1.63 -12.68
CA PHE A 156 -17.07 0.88 -13.57
C PHE A 156 -17.77 0.68 -14.92
N GLU A 157 -17.07 0.96 -16.00
CA GLU A 157 -17.50 0.52 -17.33
C GLU A 157 -17.36 -1.01 -17.42
N ALA A 158 -18.15 -1.65 -18.30
CA ALA A 158 -18.18 -3.12 -18.40
C ALA A 158 -16.82 -3.75 -18.73
N THR A 159 -15.90 -2.98 -19.32
CA THR A 159 -14.56 -3.40 -19.75
C THR A 159 -13.44 -2.97 -18.79
N GLU A 160 -13.76 -2.23 -17.73
CA GLU A 160 -12.76 -1.60 -16.88
C GLU A 160 -12.39 -2.50 -15.69
N ASP A 161 -11.09 -2.77 -15.54
CA ASP A 161 -10.57 -3.52 -14.40
C ASP A 161 -10.18 -2.60 -13.23
N LEU A 162 -10.33 -3.10 -12.01
CA LEU A 162 -9.98 -2.39 -10.79
C LEU A 162 -8.49 -2.03 -10.74
N ALA A 163 -7.60 -2.89 -11.22
CA ALA A 163 -6.16 -2.61 -11.20
C ALA A 163 -5.80 -1.44 -12.12
N THR A 164 -6.41 -1.38 -13.30
CA THR A 164 -6.23 -0.29 -14.26
C THR A 164 -6.70 1.03 -13.66
N ARG A 165 -7.92 1.06 -13.11
CA ARG A 165 -8.47 2.27 -12.47
C ARG A 165 -7.62 2.76 -11.29
N ILE A 166 -7.11 1.85 -10.46
CA ILE A 166 -6.20 2.22 -9.36
C ILE A 166 -4.93 2.84 -9.93
N THR A 167 -4.35 2.23 -10.97
CA THR A 167 -3.11 2.72 -11.61
C THR A 167 -3.31 4.11 -12.21
N GLU A 168 -4.40 4.32 -12.95
CA GLU A 168 -4.77 5.63 -13.50
C GLU A 168 -5.02 6.67 -12.40
N ALA A 169 -5.72 6.28 -11.33
CA ALA A 169 -5.95 7.17 -10.19
C ALA A 169 -4.64 7.60 -9.53
N CYS A 170 -3.69 6.68 -9.33
CA CYS A 170 -2.35 6.98 -8.82
C CYS A 170 -1.59 7.94 -9.74
N ASN A 171 -1.57 7.68 -11.05
CA ASN A 171 -0.87 8.51 -12.05
C ASN A 171 -1.49 9.90 -12.23
N SER A 172 -2.78 10.04 -11.92
CA SER A 172 -3.49 11.32 -12.02
C SER A 172 -3.26 12.27 -10.84
N VAL A 173 -2.51 11.86 -9.81
CA VAL A 173 -2.18 12.73 -8.68
C VAL A 173 -1.08 13.71 -9.09
N PRO A 174 -1.33 15.03 -9.10
CA PRO A 174 -0.32 15.99 -9.54
C PRO A 174 0.87 16.06 -8.57
N PRO A 175 2.11 16.27 -9.04
CA PRO A 175 3.29 16.39 -8.19
C PRO A 175 3.17 17.43 -7.06
N LYS A 176 2.48 18.55 -7.32
CA LYS A 176 2.17 19.58 -6.32
C LYS A 176 1.48 19.01 -5.07
N TYR A 177 0.61 18.01 -5.25
CA TYR A 177 -0.10 17.39 -4.13
C TYR A 177 0.83 16.54 -3.29
N LEU A 178 1.79 15.84 -3.91
CA LEU A 178 2.78 15.03 -3.18
C LEU A 178 3.62 15.90 -2.25
N GLN A 179 4.07 17.06 -2.72
CA GLN A 179 4.77 18.04 -1.88
C GLN A 179 3.88 18.53 -0.73
N ALA A 180 2.60 18.81 -1.01
CA ALA A 180 1.65 19.24 0.01
C ALA A 180 1.40 18.15 1.08
N PHE A 181 1.33 16.88 0.70
CA PHE A 181 1.17 15.77 1.65
C PHE A 181 2.36 15.67 2.61
N VAL A 182 3.57 15.73 2.07
CA VAL A 182 4.79 15.70 2.87
C VAL A 182 4.87 16.91 3.79
N GLN A 183 4.55 18.11 3.28
CA GLN A 183 4.55 19.33 4.09
C GLN A 183 3.50 19.28 5.21
N HIS A 184 2.33 18.70 4.96
CA HIS A 184 1.32 18.53 6.01
C HIS A 184 1.84 17.63 7.14
N SER A 185 2.44 16.48 6.83
CA SER A 185 3.02 15.61 7.86
C SER A 185 4.16 16.28 8.64
N VAL A 186 4.97 17.12 7.98
CA VAL A 186 5.98 17.95 8.66
C VAL A 186 5.34 18.94 9.63
N ASN A 187 4.25 19.61 9.22
CA ASN A 187 3.54 20.54 10.10
C ASN A 187 2.90 19.81 11.29
N CYS A 188 2.36 18.61 11.09
CA CYS A 188 1.84 17.76 12.17
C CYS A 188 2.96 17.35 13.14
N PHE A 189 4.17 17.08 12.64
CA PHE A 189 5.30 16.71 13.49
C PHE A 189 5.65 17.82 14.50
N GLU A 190 5.66 19.07 14.06
CA GLU A 190 5.85 20.23 14.94
C GLU A 190 4.78 20.34 16.02
N MET A 191 3.51 20.09 15.67
CA MET A 191 2.41 20.06 16.62
C MET A 191 2.56 18.92 17.63
N CYS A 192 2.97 17.73 17.17
CA CYS A 192 3.25 16.58 18.06
C CYS A 192 4.34 16.90 19.08
N LEU A 193 5.43 17.53 18.66
CA LEU A 193 6.53 17.92 19.56
C LEU A 193 6.09 18.92 20.63
N ARG A 194 5.07 19.74 20.33
CA ARG A 194 4.47 20.70 21.26
C ARG A 194 3.36 20.10 22.13
N GLY A 195 2.93 18.87 21.85
CA GLY A 195 1.81 18.22 22.54
C GLY A 195 0.44 18.83 22.17
N GLU A 196 0.35 19.48 21.00
CA GLU A 196 -0.91 20.03 20.50
C GLU A 196 -1.79 18.93 19.88
N PRO A 197 -3.12 19.03 19.99
CA PRO A 197 -4.03 18.09 19.32
C PRO A 197 -3.95 18.24 17.80
N LEU A 198 -3.93 17.09 17.10
CA LEU A 198 -3.93 16.98 15.64
C LEU A 198 -5.36 16.92 15.05
#